data_AF-A0A7C6SJS5-F1
#
_entry.id   AF-A0A7C6SJS5-F1
#
_cell.length_a   1.000
_cell.length_b   1.000
_cell.length_c   1.000
_cell.angle_alpha   90.00
_cell.angle_beta   90.00
_cell.angle_gamma   90.00
#
_symmetry.space_group_name_H-M   'P 1'
#
loop_
_entity.id
_entity.type
_entity.pdbx_description
1 polymer ?
#
loop_
_entity_poly.entity_id
_entity_poly.type
_entity_poly.pdbx_seq_one_letter_code
_entity_poly.pdbx_strand_id
1 'polypeptide(L)'
;DYAITKLDINWEYYENSSYKELYNKVKKITFADNFTGSVLDPIYPFPSVRTIEFQGSNTPDKVYVSLSNRSKNPDVVFIVPKGTETAYSNVIEENISYYNGSDLYEMEIPMKPTIIAKGTDKVENGVFANNGLLYQVTSSAKNGKGKVQLIGITNEMKHSYLNLAKELKNNGFTYELTKLLKFSLVRIGATEIVVPDTVTEMESYVFDKQVELLYLSKNCKVIPKNMITDENQESNLKYVYIPKEVTTIAANAFPKSSKVVRTPTKDKSDKVDKPNKSFSYWVSNPFINRISLYQDNPKVSLKSSFIPKLIIWNGKAYKLTGAIASFDDIRMPLIIDRYRYFNADNIHFQKNNKVYLGSSEIFKSANNISTLIYLPKDSVSPYKSSLWLRPNESQIEYNISLY
;
A
#
# COMPACT_ATOMS: atom_id res chain seq x y z
N ASP A 1 48.86 0.85 24.54
CA ASP A 1 47.63 0.49 23.81
C ASP A 1 46.45 1.18 24.44
N TYR A 2 45.66 1.91 23.64
CA TYR A 2 44.41 2.50 24.08
C TYR A 2 43.27 1.60 23.62
N ALA A 3 42.36 1.22 24.52
CA ALA A 3 41.14 0.51 24.18
C ALA A 3 40.01 1.54 23.98
N ILE A 4 39.29 1.42 22.87
CA ILE A 4 38.11 2.27 22.62
C ILE A 4 36.94 1.68 23.40
N THR A 5 36.51 2.37 24.45
CA THR A 5 35.36 1.94 25.28
C THR A 5 34.03 2.47 24.76
N LYS A 6 34.03 3.60 24.05
CA LYS A 6 32.85 4.21 23.44
C LYS A 6 33.20 4.94 22.14
N LEU A 7 32.43 4.68 21.09
CA LEU A 7 32.39 5.45 19.86
C LEU A 7 31.04 6.17 19.75
N ASP A 8 31.10 7.47 19.53
CA ASP A 8 29.94 8.35 19.40
C ASP A 8 30.32 9.46 18.41
N ILE A 9 29.58 9.59 17.32
CA ILE A 9 29.90 10.53 16.25
C ILE A 9 28.92 11.70 16.31
N ASN A 10 29.41 12.80 16.88
CA ASN A 10 28.59 13.94 17.26
C ASN A 10 28.08 14.76 16.05
N TRP A 11 26.90 15.38 16.23
CA TRP A 11 26.13 16.13 15.23
C TRP A 11 26.88 17.26 14.53
N GLU A 12 27.76 17.97 15.26
CA GLU A 12 28.41 19.21 14.80
C GLU A 12 29.20 19.06 13.49
N TYR A 13 29.62 17.84 13.14
CA TYR A 13 30.32 17.58 11.89
C TYR A 13 29.41 17.59 10.66
N TYR A 14 28.13 17.24 10.79
CA TYR A 14 27.20 17.09 9.65
C TYR A 14 26.76 18.44 9.03
N GLU A 15 26.69 19.51 9.84
CA GLU A 15 26.35 20.85 9.36
C GLU A 15 27.52 21.53 8.63
N ASN A 16 28.72 20.96 8.70
CA ASN A 16 29.86 21.46 7.94
C ASN A 16 29.69 21.14 6.45
N SER A 17 29.21 22.14 5.70
CA SER A 17 28.98 22.07 4.27
C SER A 17 30.19 21.60 3.47
N SER A 18 31.42 21.81 3.99
CA SER A 18 32.67 21.38 3.38
C SER A 18 32.82 19.85 3.31
N TYR A 19 32.21 19.10 4.23
CA TYR A 19 32.30 17.63 4.29
C TYR A 19 31.02 16.91 3.86
N LYS A 20 29.97 17.67 3.50
CA LYS A 20 28.68 17.12 3.07
C LYS A 20 28.82 16.10 1.94
N GLU A 21 29.70 16.35 0.97
CA GLU A 21 29.91 15.41 -0.14
C GLU A 21 30.53 14.10 0.32
N LEU A 22 31.53 14.16 1.22
CA LEU A 22 32.18 12.98 1.78
C LEU A 22 31.18 12.11 2.55
N TYR A 23 30.41 12.70 3.46
CA TYR A 23 29.47 11.95 4.29
C TYR A 23 28.33 11.31 3.48
N ASN A 24 27.89 11.97 2.41
CA ASN A 24 26.92 11.40 1.49
C ASN A 24 27.46 10.22 0.65
N LYS A 25 28.79 10.10 0.50
CA LYS A 25 29.43 9.01 -0.23
C LYS A 25 29.66 7.76 0.62
N VAL A 26 29.73 7.87 1.95
CA VAL A 26 29.91 6.70 2.83
C VAL A 26 28.67 5.79 2.75
N LYS A 27 28.89 4.53 2.38
CA LYS A 27 27.85 3.49 2.26
C LYS A 27 27.97 2.38 3.31
N LYS A 28 29.15 2.22 3.88
CA LYS A 28 29.49 1.13 4.77
C LYS A 28 30.45 1.60 5.85
N ILE A 29 30.24 1.13 7.08
CA ILE A 29 31.16 1.28 8.21
C ILE A 29 31.69 -0.11 8.54
N THR A 30 32.98 -0.24 8.80
CA THR A 30 33.61 -1.51 9.17
C THR A 30 34.34 -1.34 10.49
N PHE A 31 34.03 -2.20 11.45
CA PHE A 31 34.70 -2.30 12.74
C PHE A 31 35.74 -3.41 12.69
N ALA A 32 36.94 -3.10 13.20
CA ALA A 32 38.05 -4.03 13.28
C ALA A 32 37.72 -5.23 14.18
N ASP A 33 38.48 -6.31 14.02
CA ASP A 33 38.27 -7.59 14.71
C ASP A 33 38.47 -7.54 16.23
N ASN A 34 39.21 -6.56 16.70
CA ASN A 34 39.53 -6.34 18.11
C ASN A 34 38.63 -5.29 18.79
N PHE A 35 37.60 -4.77 18.12
CA PHE A 35 36.71 -3.78 18.71
C PHE A 35 35.70 -4.42 19.67
N THR A 36 35.68 -3.98 20.92
CA THR A 36 34.76 -4.48 21.97
C THR A 36 33.96 -3.39 22.68
N GLY A 37 34.20 -2.10 22.40
CA GLY A 37 33.51 -1.00 23.08
C GLY A 37 32.04 -0.83 22.68
N SER A 38 31.40 0.23 23.19
CA SER A 38 30.05 0.63 22.81
C SER A 38 30.03 1.50 21.55
N VAL A 39 29.04 1.33 20.68
CA VAL A 39 28.83 2.14 19.47
C VAL A 39 27.46 2.79 19.54
N LEU A 40 27.39 4.12 19.53
CA LEU A 40 26.14 4.87 19.55
C LEU A 40 25.96 5.63 18.23
N ASP A 41 24.84 5.35 17.55
CA ASP A 41 24.37 6.00 16.32
C ASP A 41 25.46 6.28 15.27
N PRO A 42 26.25 5.26 14.88
CA PRO A 42 27.40 5.44 14.00
C PRO A 42 27.00 5.88 12.59
N ILE A 43 25.71 5.74 12.22
CA ILE A 43 25.18 6.11 10.90
C ILE A 43 24.65 7.54 10.85
N TYR A 44 24.43 8.19 11.99
CA TYR A 44 23.78 9.48 12.09
C TYR A 44 24.40 10.57 11.20
N PRO A 45 25.75 10.74 11.16
CA PRO A 45 26.38 11.69 10.24
C PRO A 45 26.43 11.20 8.78
N PHE A 46 26.15 9.91 8.52
CA PHE A 46 26.28 9.28 7.22
C PHE A 46 24.91 8.82 6.69
N PRO A 47 24.09 9.71 6.10
CA PRO A 47 22.72 9.42 5.68
C PRO A 47 22.60 8.33 4.59
N SER A 48 23.73 7.94 4.02
CA SER A 48 23.88 6.97 2.95
C SER A 48 24.36 5.59 3.41
N VAL A 49 24.76 5.42 4.68
CA VAL A 49 25.21 4.13 5.20
C VAL A 49 24.06 3.13 5.27
N ARG A 50 24.26 1.95 4.71
CA ARG A 50 23.30 0.83 4.71
C ARG A 50 23.86 -0.44 5.30
N THR A 51 25.15 -0.43 5.61
CA THR A 51 25.85 -1.63 6.05
C THR A 51 26.83 -1.28 7.16
N ILE A 52 26.76 -2.03 8.24
CA ILE A 52 27.76 -2.03 9.30
C ILE A 52 28.36 -3.43 9.33
N GLU A 53 29.67 -3.56 9.09
CA GLU A 53 30.37 -4.84 9.19
C GLU A 53 31.21 -4.88 10.46
N PHE A 54 31.08 -5.96 11.23
CA PHE A 54 32.02 -6.31 12.28
C PHE A 54 32.90 -7.45 11.79
N GLN A 55 34.22 -7.30 11.94
CA GLN A 55 35.18 -8.33 11.53
C GLN A 55 35.47 -9.34 12.64
N GLY A 56 35.19 -8.97 13.90
CA GLY A 56 35.56 -9.72 15.10
C GLY A 56 34.52 -10.73 15.52
N SER A 57 34.95 -11.85 16.10
CA SER A 57 34.03 -12.84 16.67
C SER A 57 33.50 -12.43 18.05
N ASN A 58 34.22 -11.56 18.75
CA ASN A 58 33.77 -10.98 20.01
C ASN A 58 32.83 -9.81 19.72
N THR A 59 31.69 -9.80 20.40
CA THR A 59 30.72 -8.72 20.26
C THR A 59 31.24 -7.42 20.90
N PRO A 60 30.86 -6.26 20.35
CA PRO A 60 30.83 -5.00 21.10
C PRO A 60 30.03 -5.14 22.40
N ASP A 61 30.29 -4.27 23.38
CA ASP A 61 29.48 -4.16 24.59
C ASP A 61 28.02 -3.80 24.25
N LYS A 62 27.85 -2.87 23.32
CA LYS A 62 26.55 -2.39 22.83
C LYS A 62 26.68 -1.75 21.46
N VAL A 63 25.67 -1.91 20.62
CA VAL A 63 25.51 -1.17 19.37
C VAL A 63 24.10 -0.59 19.36
N TYR A 64 23.98 0.72 19.24
CA TYR A 64 22.71 1.41 19.15
C TYR A 64 22.62 2.14 17.80
N VAL A 65 21.50 1.97 17.11
CA VAL A 65 21.20 2.64 15.84
C VAL A 65 19.77 3.18 15.85
N SER A 66 19.62 4.49 15.70
CA SER A 66 18.36 5.15 15.43
C SER A 66 18.27 5.60 13.96
N LEU A 67 17.16 5.23 13.32
CA LEU A 67 16.81 5.62 11.97
C LEU A 67 15.61 6.57 11.99
N SER A 68 15.65 7.63 11.18
CA SER A 68 14.42 8.38 10.91
C SER A 68 13.48 7.56 10.03
N ASN A 69 12.18 7.60 10.29
CA ASN A 69 11.16 7.07 9.38
C ASN A 69 11.21 7.72 7.97
N ARG A 70 11.82 8.90 7.86
CA ARG A 70 12.03 9.61 6.58
C ARG A 70 13.29 9.17 5.83
N SER A 71 14.06 8.24 6.39
CA SER A 71 15.22 7.68 5.72
C SER A 71 14.79 7.04 4.40
N LYS A 72 15.55 7.30 3.33
CA LYS A 72 15.34 6.64 2.03
C LYS A 72 15.46 5.12 2.11
N ASN A 73 16.16 4.61 3.13
CA ASN A 73 16.30 3.18 3.39
C ASN A 73 16.09 2.97 4.89
N PRO A 74 14.95 2.40 5.28
CA PRO A 74 14.56 2.34 6.68
C PRO A 74 15.13 1.10 7.39
N ASP A 75 16.33 0.65 7.01
CA ASP A 75 16.96 -0.56 7.56
C ASP A 75 18.49 -0.50 7.37
N VAL A 76 19.22 -1.06 8.34
CA VAL A 76 20.68 -1.26 8.27
C VAL A 76 21.02 -2.74 8.30
N VAL A 77 21.86 -3.16 7.37
CA VAL A 77 22.35 -4.55 7.33
C VAL A 77 23.63 -4.66 8.15
N PHE A 78 23.58 -5.44 9.22
CA PHE A 78 24.73 -5.81 10.03
C PHE A 78 25.37 -7.08 9.49
N ILE A 79 26.61 -6.99 9.03
CA ILE A 79 27.40 -8.13 8.57
C ILE A 79 28.33 -8.54 9.69
N VAL A 80 28.27 -9.80 10.12
CA VAL A 80 29.07 -10.32 11.23
C VAL A 80 29.76 -11.62 10.83
N PRO A 81 30.77 -12.09 11.58
CA PRO A 81 31.37 -13.39 11.31
C PRO A 81 30.35 -14.52 11.39
N LYS A 82 30.55 -15.55 10.58
CA LYS A 82 29.64 -16.69 10.53
C LYS A 82 29.59 -17.40 11.89
N GLY A 83 28.38 -17.63 12.41
CA GLY A 83 28.16 -18.29 13.69
C GLY A 83 28.03 -17.34 14.89
N THR A 84 28.18 -16.03 14.69
CA THR A 84 28.06 -15.03 15.77
C THR A 84 26.77 -14.21 15.70
N GLU A 85 25.88 -14.46 14.73
CA GLU A 85 24.67 -13.69 14.48
C GLU A 85 23.79 -13.53 15.73
N THR A 86 23.59 -14.63 16.47
CA THR A 86 22.81 -14.61 17.71
C THR A 86 23.48 -13.75 18.78
N ALA A 87 24.80 -13.85 18.94
CA ALA A 87 25.53 -13.05 19.92
C ALA A 87 25.43 -11.56 19.58
N TYR A 88 25.63 -11.20 18.32
CA TYR A 88 25.45 -9.83 17.84
C TYR A 88 24.01 -9.33 17.99
N SER A 89 23.01 -10.19 17.77
CA SER A 89 21.61 -9.81 17.93
C SER A 89 21.22 -9.43 19.35
N ASN A 90 21.99 -9.87 20.35
CA ASN A 90 21.75 -9.54 21.75
C ASN A 90 22.34 -8.18 22.15
N VAL A 91 23.28 -7.63 21.37
CA VAL A 91 23.96 -6.36 21.69
C VAL A 91 23.58 -5.23 20.73
N ILE A 92 22.95 -5.55 19.60
CA ILE A 92 22.47 -4.57 18.61
C ILE A 92 21.03 -4.20 18.94
N GLU A 93 20.82 -2.92 19.27
CA GLU A 93 19.53 -2.27 19.38
C GLU A 93 19.33 -1.35 18.18
N GLU A 94 18.23 -1.51 17.46
CA GLU A 94 17.85 -0.65 16.35
C GLU A 94 16.44 -0.12 16.57
N ASN A 95 16.24 1.18 16.35
CA ASN A 95 14.93 1.83 16.47
C ASN A 95 14.66 2.72 15.25
N ILE A 96 13.38 2.93 14.95
CA ILE A 96 12.95 4.07 14.14
C ILE A 96 12.42 5.18 15.05
N SER A 97 13.08 6.33 14.99
CA SER A 97 12.50 7.61 15.43
C SER A 97 11.44 8.03 14.44
N TYR A 98 10.18 7.72 14.76
CA TYR A 98 9.02 7.99 13.94
C TYR A 98 8.49 9.39 14.24
N TYR A 99 8.62 10.29 13.26
CA TYR A 99 8.06 11.64 13.36
C TYR A 99 7.27 12.00 12.11
N ASN A 100 5.99 12.34 12.34
CA ASN A 100 5.06 12.65 11.27
C ASN A 100 4.50 14.08 11.36
N GLY A 101 5.36 15.05 11.70
CA GLY A 101 5.03 16.47 11.65
C GLY A 101 4.26 17.02 12.85
N SER A 102 4.09 16.21 13.91
CA SER A 102 3.55 16.60 15.22
C SER A 102 4.24 15.74 16.27
N ASP A 103 4.65 16.36 17.37
CA ASP A 103 5.21 15.71 18.57
C ASP A 103 4.22 14.74 19.22
N LEU A 104 2.92 14.99 19.07
CA LEU A 104 1.85 14.08 19.54
C LEU A 104 1.85 12.70 18.86
N TYR A 105 2.44 12.60 17.68
CA TYR A 105 2.54 11.36 16.90
C TYR A 105 3.97 10.81 16.84
N GLU A 106 4.84 11.30 17.70
CA GLU A 106 6.21 10.82 17.81
C GLU A 106 6.28 9.49 18.58
N MET A 107 7.07 8.55 18.06
CA MET A 107 7.30 7.27 18.70
C MET A 107 8.70 6.76 18.38
N GLU A 108 9.32 6.07 19.33
CA GLU A 108 10.42 5.16 19.05
C GLU A 108 9.83 3.78 18.75
N ILE A 109 10.12 3.24 17.58
CA ILE A 109 9.63 1.93 17.14
C ILE A 109 10.80 0.94 17.18
N PRO A 110 10.82 -0.01 18.14
CA PRO A 110 11.85 -1.03 18.19
C PRO A 110 11.87 -1.91 16.94
N MET A 111 13.05 -2.08 16.38
CA MET A 111 13.30 -2.91 15.22
C MET A 111 13.95 -4.23 15.60
N LYS A 112 13.70 -5.23 14.77
CA LYS A 112 14.51 -6.43 14.77
C LYS A 112 15.67 -6.18 13.79
N PRO A 113 16.93 -6.14 14.26
CA PRO A 113 18.04 -5.77 13.40
C PRO A 113 18.27 -6.82 12.30
N THR A 114 18.65 -6.33 11.13
CA THR A 114 18.98 -7.19 9.98
C THR A 114 20.42 -7.69 10.09
N ILE A 115 20.62 -8.84 10.72
CA ILE A 115 21.95 -9.43 10.93
C ILE A 115 22.17 -10.61 10.00
N ILE A 116 23.30 -10.62 9.29
CA ILE A 116 23.70 -11.69 8.37
C ILE A 116 25.16 -12.10 8.58
N ALA A 117 25.45 -13.38 8.36
CA ALA A 117 26.83 -13.83 8.20
C ALA A 117 27.47 -13.21 6.96
N LYS A 118 28.78 -12.94 7.05
CA LYS A 118 29.61 -12.60 5.91
C LYS A 118 29.50 -13.65 4.79
N GLY A 119 29.29 -13.18 3.57
CA GLY A 119 29.08 -14.03 2.39
C GLY A 119 27.63 -14.49 2.16
N THR A 120 26.65 -13.91 2.86
CA THR A 120 25.23 -14.18 2.60
C THR A 120 24.78 -13.54 1.28
N ASP A 121 24.24 -14.35 0.35
CA ASP A 121 23.87 -13.89 -1.00
C ASP A 121 22.52 -13.13 -1.06
N LYS A 122 21.56 -13.49 -0.20
CA LYS A 122 20.23 -12.87 -0.16
C LYS A 122 19.92 -12.35 1.24
N VAL A 123 19.63 -11.06 1.30
CA VAL A 123 19.34 -10.36 2.55
C VAL A 123 17.84 -10.12 2.65
N GLU A 124 17.25 -10.58 3.74
CA GLU A 124 15.88 -10.28 4.11
C GLU A 124 15.91 -9.09 5.07
N ASN A 125 15.50 -7.92 4.60
CA ASN A 125 15.44 -6.71 5.43
C ASN A 125 14.37 -6.83 6.52
N GLY A 126 14.72 -6.45 7.74
CA GLY A 126 13.83 -6.40 8.89
C GLY A 126 12.76 -5.32 8.75
N VAL A 127 13.06 -4.23 8.06
CA VAL A 127 12.12 -3.16 7.71
C VAL A 127 12.30 -2.73 6.27
N PHE A 128 11.22 -2.34 5.60
CA PHE A 128 11.27 -1.80 4.25
C PHE A 128 10.11 -0.84 3.99
N ALA A 129 10.30 0.05 3.02
CA ALA A 129 9.24 0.93 2.54
C ALA A 129 8.73 0.46 1.17
N ASN A 130 7.42 0.55 0.94
CA ASN A 130 6.80 0.33 -0.36
C ASN A 130 5.73 1.40 -0.61
N ASN A 131 5.89 2.18 -1.67
CA ASN A 131 5.01 3.32 -2.01
C ASN A 131 4.76 4.28 -0.84
N GLY A 132 5.81 4.57 -0.05
CA GLY A 132 5.73 5.48 1.09
C GLY A 132 5.17 4.87 2.38
N LEU A 133 4.65 3.65 2.33
CA LEU A 133 4.22 2.88 3.51
C LEU A 133 5.39 2.09 4.08
N LEU A 134 5.55 2.12 5.39
CA LEU A 134 6.67 1.53 6.12
C LEU A 134 6.25 0.24 6.82
N TYR A 135 6.98 -0.84 6.56
CA TYR A 135 6.64 -2.19 7.00
C TYR A 135 7.77 -2.83 7.80
N GLN A 136 7.43 -3.53 8.86
CA GLN A 136 8.36 -4.33 9.66
C GLN A 136 8.04 -5.81 9.53
N VAL A 137 9.06 -6.62 9.27
CA VAL A 137 8.97 -8.07 9.21
C VAL A 137 8.79 -8.62 10.62
N THR A 138 7.68 -9.34 10.82
CA THR A 138 7.37 -10.03 12.08
C THR A 138 7.60 -11.54 11.99
N SER A 139 7.62 -12.08 10.77
CA SER A 139 7.95 -13.48 10.50
C SER A 139 8.71 -13.60 9.18
N SER A 140 9.81 -14.35 9.20
CA SER A 140 10.71 -14.50 8.06
C SER A 140 10.04 -15.23 6.89
N ALA A 141 10.28 -14.71 5.68
CA ALA A 141 9.92 -15.25 4.39
C ALA A 141 11.00 -16.18 3.79
N LYS A 142 12.09 -16.48 4.51
CA LYS A 142 13.14 -17.39 3.99
C LYS A 142 12.60 -18.80 3.69
N ASN A 143 11.62 -19.24 4.47
CA ASN A 143 11.01 -20.58 4.34
C ASN A 143 9.57 -20.53 3.77
N GLY A 144 9.21 -19.47 3.03
CA GLY A 144 7.89 -19.33 2.44
C GLY A 144 7.37 -17.90 2.48
N LYS A 145 6.06 -17.75 2.74
CA LYS A 145 5.45 -16.42 2.89
C LYS A 145 5.68 -15.89 4.30
N GLY A 146 6.41 -14.78 4.41
CA GLY A 146 6.61 -14.09 5.68
C GLY A 146 5.40 -13.25 6.08
N LYS A 147 5.51 -12.56 7.21
CA LYS A 147 4.50 -11.62 7.70
C LYS A 147 5.11 -10.28 8.00
N VAL A 148 4.34 -9.23 7.77
CA VAL A 148 4.70 -7.86 8.09
C VAL A 148 3.58 -7.15 8.83
N GLN A 149 3.97 -6.15 9.61
CA GLN A 149 3.09 -5.15 10.16
C GLN A 149 3.37 -3.79 9.54
N LEU A 150 2.34 -2.98 9.33
CA LEU A 150 2.48 -1.59 8.90
C LEU A 150 2.81 -0.73 10.13
N ILE A 151 3.94 -0.05 10.08
CA ILE A 151 4.49 0.70 11.21
C ILE A 151 4.44 2.22 11.01
N GLY A 152 4.16 2.69 9.80
CA GLY A 152 4.21 4.12 9.52
C GLY A 152 4.22 4.49 8.05
N ILE A 153 4.55 5.75 7.81
CA ILE A 153 4.82 6.32 6.50
C ILE A 153 6.19 6.98 6.45
N THR A 154 6.81 7.05 5.27
CA THR A 154 8.12 7.71 5.09
C THR A 154 8.02 9.21 4.87
N ASN A 155 6.85 9.69 4.44
CA ASN A 155 6.56 11.09 4.17
C ASN A 155 5.05 11.29 4.11
N GLU A 156 4.60 12.52 4.32
CA GLU A 156 3.21 12.89 4.08
C GLU A 156 2.81 12.57 2.63
N MET A 157 1.60 12.06 2.48
CA MET A 157 1.07 11.60 1.19
C MET A 157 -0.26 12.29 0.88
N LYS A 158 -0.61 12.34 -0.41
CA LYS A 158 -1.87 12.92 -0.91
C LYS A 158 -2.65 11.86 -1.68
N HIS A 159 -3.21 10.90 -0.96
CA HIS A 159 -4.12 9.91 -1.55
C HIS A 159 -5.56 10.36 -1.34
N SER A 160 -6.46 10.23 -2.32
CA SER A 160 -7.90 10.29 -2.02
C SER A 160 -8.41 8.93 -1.54
N TYR A 161 -7.86 7.86 -2.13
CA TYR A 161 -8.21 6.48 -1.88
C TYR A 161 -6.95 5.64 -1.62
N LEU A 162 -6.99 4.82 -0.57
CA LEU A 162 -5.93 3.87 -0.22
C LEU A 162 -6.49 2.46 -0.05
N ASN A 163 -6.05 1.56 -0.93
CA ASN A 163 -6.29 0.13 -0.76
C ASN A 163 -5.00 -0.54 -0.27
N LEU A 164 -4.97 -0.95 1.00
CA LEU A 164 -3.80 -1.59 1.57
C LEU A 164 -3.57 -2.97 0.95
N ALA A 165 -2.32 -3.23 0.56
CA ALA A 165 -1.97 -4.47 -0.11
C ALA A 165 -2.09 -5.67 0.85
N LYS A 166 -2.72 -6.75 0.37
CA LYS A 166 -2.76 -8.05 1.05
C LYS A 166 -1.39 -8.73 1.06
N GLU A 167 -0.64 -8.53 -0.01
CA GLU A 167 0.64 -9.15 -0.26
C GLU A 167 1.65 -8.10 -0.73
N LEU A 168 2.86 -8.18 -0.18
CA LEU A 168 3.96 -7.27 -0.45
C LEU A 168 5.18 -8.08 -0.88
N LYS A 169 6.01 -7.50 -1.75
CA LYS A 169 7.28 -8.09 -2.17
C LYS A 169 8.41 -7.13 -1.88
N ASN A 170 9.49 -7.64 -1.30
CA ASN A 170 10.73 -6.90 -1.06
C ASN A 170 11.92 -7.84 -1.23
N ASN A 171 12.92 -7.45 -2.04
CA ASN A 171 14.15 -8.22 -2.29
C ASN A 171 13.93 -9.71 -2.64
N GLY A 172 12.87 -9.99 -3.42
CA GLY A 172 12.53 -11.36 -3.84
C GLY A 172 11.78 -12.19 -2.79
N PHE A 173 11.55 -11.65 -1.60
CA PHE A 173 10.72 -12.23 -0.54
C PHE A 173 9.28 -11.73 -0.66
N THR A 174 8.34 -12.55 -0.20
CA THR A 174 6.89 -12.27 -0.23
C THR A 174 6.31 -12.28 1.17
N TYR A 175 5.50 -11.28 1.50
CA TYR A 175 4.95 -11.06 2.84
C TYR A 175 3.44 -10.84 2.80
N GLU A 176 2.77 -11.27 3.87
CA GLU A 176 1.38 -10.92 4.17
C GLU A 176 1.32 -9.74 5.16
N LEU A 177 0.47 -8.75 4.89
CA LEU A 177 0.19 -7.68 5.85
C LEU A 177 -0.81 -8.17 6.90
N THR A 178 -0.39 -8.30 8.16
CA THR A 178 -1.21 -8.90 9.22
C THR A 178 -1.61 -7.94 10.34
N LYS A 179 -0.89 -6.83 10.53
CA LYS A 179 -1.14 -5.90 11.63
C LYS A 179 -0.91 -4.44 11.23
N LEU A 180 -1.72 -3.52 11.78
CA LEU A 180 -1.51 -2.07 11.68
C LEU A 180 -1.17 -1.51 13.07
N LEU A 181 0.01 -0.88 13.20
CA LEU A 181 0.44 -0.27 14.46
C LEU A 181 -0.20 1.11 14.68
N LYS A 182 -0.11 1.58 15.92
CA LYS A 182 -0.46 2.94 16.33
C LYS A 182 0.20 3.96 15.39
N PHE A 183 -0.55 4.99 15.00
CA PHE A 183 -0.12 6.09 14.13
C PHE A 183 0.39 5.69 12.73
N SER A 184 0.22 4.44 12.32
CA SER A 184 0.82 3.93 11.08
C SER A 184 0.25 4.56 9.79
N LEU A 185 -0.95 5.14 9.85
CA LEU A 185 -1.62 5.81 8.72
C LEU A 185 -2.01 7.26 9.03
N VAL A 186 -1.39 7.88 10.04
CA VAL A 186 -1.51 9.33 10.27
C VAL A 186 -0.82 10.07 9.12
N ARG A 187 -1.37 11.19 8.64
CA ARG A 187 -0.91 11.99 7.48
C ARG A 187 -0.71 11.22 6.17
N ILE A 188 -1.42 10.11 6.00
CA ILE A 188 -1.47 9.38 4.72
C ILE A 188 -2.24 10.15 3.62
N GLY A 189 -3.02 11.16 4.02
CA GLY A 189 -3.85 11.99 3.15
C GLY A 189 -5.13 11.33 2.65
N ALA A 190 -5.28 10.00 2.82
CA ALA A 190 -6.41 9.21 2.35
C ALA A 190 -7.73 9.60 3.01
N THR A 191 -8.74 9.87 2.18
CA THR A 191 -10.13 10.06 2.62
C THR A 191 -10.92 8.75 2.64
N GLU A 192 -10.53 7.76 1.84
CA GLU A 192 -11.13 6.42 1.82
C GLU A 192 -10.04 5.37 1.99
N ILE A 193 -10.21 4.46 2.96
CA ILE A 193 -9.23 3.41 3.27
C ILE A 193 -9.90 2.03 3.28
N VAL A 194 -9.29 1.08 2.57
CA VAL A 194 -9.65 -0.35 2.60
C VAL A 194 -8.56 -1.14 3.30
N VAL A 195 -8.92 -1.76 4.42
CA VAL A 195 -8.05 -2.67 5.17
C VAL A 195 -8.25 -4.11 4.67
N PRO A 196 -7.21 -4.80 4.20
CA PRO A 196 -7.33 -6.14 3.66
C PRO A 196 -7.68 -7.17 4.72
N ASP A 197 -8.41 -8.21 4.31
CA ASP A 197 -8.73 -9.36 5.16
C ASP A 197 -7.51 -10.09 5.73
N THR A 198 -6.31 -9.86 5.21
CA THR A 198 -5.08 -10.43 5.78
C THR A 198 -4.72 -9.81 7.14
N VAL A 199 -5.22 -8.60 7.42
CA VAL A 199 -5.04 -7.92 8.71
C VAL A 199 -5.93 -8.56 9.76
N THR A 200 -5.31 -9.12 10.79
CA THR A 200 -6.00 -9.74 11.93
C THR A 200 -6.01 -8.84 13.15
N GLU A 201 -5.11 -7.86 13.20
CA GLU A 201 -4.90 -7.00 14.37
C GLU A 201 -4.68 -5.54 13.98
N MET A 202 -5.18 -4.64 14.80
CA MET A 202 -4.92 -3.21 14.71
C MET A 202 -4.69 -2.67 16.13
N GLU A 203 -3.91 -1.61 16.25
CA GLU A 203 -3.78 -0.87 17.50
C GLU A 203 -4.71 0.35 17.51
N SER A 204 -4.76 1.06 18.63
CA SER A 204 -5.45 2.35 18.70
C SER A 204 -4.75 3.40 17.83
N TYR A 205 -5.49 4.43 17.41
CA TYR A 205 -4.98 5.61 16.71
C TYR A 205 -4.27 5.31 15.39
N VAL A 206 -4.76 4.34 14.63
CA VAL A 206 -4.12 3.93 13.36
C VAL A 206 -4.34 4.98 12.27
N PHE A 207 -5.55 5.53 12.16
CA PHE A 207 -5.99 6.30 10.99
C PHE A 207 -5.98 7.81 11.23
N ASP A 208 -5.68 8.57 10.18
CA ASP A 208 -5.72 10.03 10.18
C ASP A 208 -7.14 10.60 10.31
N LYS A 209 -7.26 11.82 10.85
CA LYS A 209 -8.54 12.55 10.97
C LYS A 209 -9.24 12.83 9.63
N GLN A 210 -8.48 12.87 8.53
CA GLN A 210 -9.02 13.13 7.19
C GLN A 210 -9.83 11.96 6.62
N VAL A 211 -9.72 10.76 7.21
CA VAL A 211 -10.46 9.58 6.74
C VAL A 211 -11.96 9.82 6.91
N GLU A 212 -12.70 9.71 5.79
CA GLU A 212 -14.15 9.84 5.73
C GLU A 212 -14.86 8.48 5.63
N LEU A 213 -14.25 7.52 4.92
CA LEU A 213 -14.78 6.18 4.67
C LEU A 213 -13.75 5.12 5.01
N LEU A 214 -14.14 4.15 5.86
CA LEU A 214 -13.26 3.10 6.31
C LEU A 214 -13.89 1.72 6.12
N TYR A 215 -13.20 0.81 5.43
CA TYR A 215 -13.59 -0.59 5.29
C TYR A 215 -12.63 -1.47 6.09
N LEU A 216 -13.16 -2.16 7.10
CA LEU A 216 -12.37 -2.97 8.00
C LEU A 216 -12.24 -4.42 7.51
N SER A 217 -11.14 -5.06 7.92
CA SER A 217 -10.88 -6.48 7.66
C SER A 217 -11.89 -7.38 8.36
N LYS A 218 -12.37 -8.43 7.68
CA LYS A 218 -13.25 -9.44 8.30
C LYS A 218 -12.53 -10.35 9.30
N ASN A 219 -11.21 -10.37 9.23
CA ASN A 219 -10.38 -11.19 10.11
C ASN A 219 -9.90 -10.42 11.34
N CYS A 220 -10.12 -9.10 11.40
CA CYS A 220 -9.83 -8.31 12.59
C CYS A 220 -10.98 -8.40 13.59
N LYS A 221 -10.91 -9.36 14.52
CA LYS A 221 -12.02 -9.70 15.44
C LYS A 221 -12.33 -8.62 16.47
N VAL A 222 -11.32 -7.83 16.83
CA VAL A 222 -11.41 -6.78 17.83
C VAL A 222 -11.07 -5.46 17.18
N ILE A 223 -11.99 -4.49 17.23
CA ILE A 223 -11.72 -3.10 16.86
C ILE A 223 -11.29 -2.33 18.11
N PRO A 224 -10.05 -1.81 18.15
CA PRO A 224 -9.53 -1.03 19.27
C PRO A 224 -10.30 0.26 19.55
N LYS A 225 -10.03 0.84 20.72
CA LYS A 225 -10.51 2.19 21.06
C LYS A 225 -9.76 3.23 20.23
N ASN A 226 -10.40 4.39 19.99
CA ASN A 226 -9.81 5.57 19.39
C ASN A 226 -9.11 5.28 18.05
N MET A 227 -9.81 4.68 17.08
CA MET A 227 -9.19 4.26 15.81
C MET A 227 -8.69 5.43 14.96
N ILE A 228 -9.32 6.60 15.09
CA ILE A 228 -8.93 7.83 14.41
C ILE A 228 -8.11 8.69 15.36
N THR A 229 -7.00 9.26 14.90
CA THR A 229 -6.30 10.33 15.61
C THR A 229 -7.15 11.59 15.59
N ASP A 230 -7.45 12.12 16.76
CA ASP A 230 -8.35 13.27 16.88
C ASP A 230 -7.88 14.21 17.99
N GLU A 231 -7.09 15.21 17.62
CA GLU A 231 -6.55 16.21 18.55
C GLU A 231 -7.62 17.15 19.10
N ASN A 232 -8.69 17.40 18.32
CA ASN A 232 -9.65 18.49 18.58
C ASN A 232 -11.14 18.04 18.56
N GLN A 233 -11.43 16.74 18.51
CA GLN A 233 -12.77 16.19 18.23
C GLN A 233 -13.29 16.50 16.81
N GLU A 234 -12.37 16.64 15.84
CA GLU A 234 -12.59 17.06 14.46
C GLU A 234 -12.32 15.92 13.46
N SER A 235 -12.84 14.73 13.72
CA SER A 235 -12.78 13.64 12.75
C SER A 235 -13.74 13.87 11.58
N ASN A 236 -13.24 13.65 10.36
CA ASN A 236 -14.06 13.64 9.15
C ASN A 236 -14.78 12.30 8.91
N LEU A 237 -14.64 11.34 9.82
CA LEU A 237 -15.13 9.98 9.63
C LEU A 237 -16.67 9.97 9.57
N LYS A 238 -17.19 9.75 8.37
CA LYS A 238 -18.64 9.70 8.08
C LYS A 238 -19.15 8.27 8.16
N TYR A 239 -18.42 7.32 7.58
CA TYR A 239 -18.85 5.93 7.44
C TYR A 239 -17.77 4.93 7.82
N VAL A 240 -18.15 3.95 8.62
CA VAL A 240 -17.32 2.79 8.93
C VAL A 240 -18.07 1.52 8.57
N TYR A 241 -17.45 0.70 7.71
CA TYR A 241 -17.96 -0.61 7.33
C TYR A 241 -17.27 -1.67 8.17
N ILE A 242 -18.07 -2.27 9.07
CA ILE A 242 -17.61 -3.31 9.99
C ILE A 242 -18.14 -4.65 9.49
N PRO A 243 -17.26 -5.60 9.13
CA PRO A 243 -17.65 -6.97 8.78
C PRO A 243 -18.40 -7.65 9.92
N LYS A 244 -19.32 -8.57 9.57
CA LYS A 244 -20.10 -9.33 10.57
C LYS A 244 -19.22 -10.18 11.49
N GLU A 245 -18.05 -10.54 11.00
CA GLU A 245 -17.07 -11.39 11.67
C GLU A 245 -16.34 -10.68 12.81
N VAL A 246 -16.46 -9.36 12.92
CA VAL A 246 -15.97 -8.57 14.03
C VAL A 246 -16.84 -8.84 15.27
N THR A 247 -16.24 -9.40 16.32
CA THR A 247 -16.96 -9.79 17.53
C THR A 247 -16.97 -8.68 18.58
N THR A 248 -15.94 -7.83 18.60
CA THR A 248 -15.75 -6.82 19.65
C THR A 248 -15.42 -5.47 19.05
N ILE A 249 -16.12 -4.43 19.50
CA ILE A 249 -15.80 -3.03 19.21
C ILE A 249 -15.59 -2.35 20.56
N ALA A 250 -14.39 -1.84 20.80
CA ALA A 250 -14.07 -1.17 22.07
C ALA A 250 -14.88 0.13 22.23
N ALA A 251 -15.09 0.53 23.49
CA ALA A 251 -15.68 1.83 23.79
C ALA A 251 -14.86 2.94 23.12
N ASN A 252 -15.55 3.92 22.52
CA ASN A 252 -14.94 5.03 21.78
C ASN A 252 -14.03 4.60 20.61
N ALA A 253 -14.26 3.43 20.01
CA ALA A 253 -13.55 3.03 18.78
C ALA A 253 -13.66 4.08 17.67
N PHE A 254 -14.82 4.71 17.53
CA PHE A 254 -15.10 5.74 16.54
C PHE A 254 -15.68 7.01 17.19
N PRO A 255 -15.52 8.18 16.56
CA PRO A 255 -16.18 9.41 16.97
C PRO A 255 -17.70 9.25 17.03
N LYS A 256 -18.35 9.97 17.95
CA LYS A 256 -19.82 9.93 18.10
C LYS A 256 -20.59 10.38 16.85
N SER A 257 -19.96 11.21 16.02
CA SER A 257 -20.52 11.73 14.76
C SER A 257 -20.54 10.69 13.63
N SER A 258 -19.77 9.61 13.75
CA SER A 258 -19.60 8.62 12.67
C SER A 258 -20.78 7.65 12.58
N LYS A 259 -21.20 7.31 11.36
CA LYS A 259 -22.20 6.28 11.11
C LYS A 259 -21.52 4.92 10.95
N VAL A 260 -21.72 4.05 11.93
CA VAL A 260 -21.26 2.65 11.88
C VAL A 260 -22.27 1.82 11.09
N VAL A 261 -21.82 1.27 9.97
CA VAL A 261 -22.59 0.37 9.11
C VAL A 261 -22.01 -1.04 9.27
N ARG A 262 -22.75 -1.94 9.91
CA ARG A 262 -22.41 -3.36 9.89
C ARG A 262 -22.83 -3.93 8.54
N THR A 263 -21.89 -4.51 7.79
CA THR A 263 -22.24 -5.17 6.53
C THR A 263 -23.12 -6.37 6.84
N PRO A 264 -24.32 -6.49 6.22
CA PRO A 264 -25.22 -7.60 6.50
C PRO A 264 -24.58 -8.95 6.16
N THR A 265 -25.02 -9.99 6.85
CA THR A 265 -24.73 -11.39 6.53
C THR A 265 -24.95 -11.64 5.04
N LYS A 266 -24.09 -12.47 4.46
CA LYS A 266 -24.25 -13.10 3.14
C LYS A 266 -25.55 -13.95 3.01
N ASP A 267 -26.50 -13.80 3.91
CA ASP A 267 -27.72 -14.60 4.04
C ASP A 267 -28.92 -13.75 3.67
N LYS A 268 -29.02 -13.54 2.36
CA LYS A 268 -30.22 -13.61 1.52
C LYS A 268 -29.86 -12.91 0.22
N SER A 269 -29.42 -13.70 -0.76
CA SER A 269 -29.70 -13.38 -2.15
C SER A 269 -31.22 -13.39 -2.30
N ASP A 270 -31.89 -12.30 -1.95
CA ASP A 270 -33.23 -12.10 -2.43
C ASP A 270 -33.08 -11.97 -3.94
N LYS A 271 -33.57 -12.98 -4.65
CA LYS A 271 -33.69 -13.00 -6.10
C LYS A 271 -34.42 -11.72 -6.48
N VAL A 272 -33.69 -10.70 -6.93
CA VAL A 272 -34.30 -9.60 -7.66
C VAL A 272 -34.78 -10.21 -8.97
N ASP A 273 -36.09 -10.11 -9.23
CA ASP A 273 -36.72 -10.68 -10.43
C ASP A 273 -35.88 -10.35 -11.67
N LYS A 274 -35.41 -11.40 -12.34
CA LYS A 274 -34.46 -11.33 -13.44
C LYS A 274 -35.14 -10.67 -14.65
N PRO A 275 -34.78 -9.42 -15.03
CA PRO A 275 -35.36 -8.82 -16.23
C PRO A 275 -34.79 -9.45 -17.51
N ASN A 276 -33.65 -10.14 -17.41
CA ASN A 276 -33.06 -10.93 -18.49
C ASN A 276 -32.13 -12.00 -17.90
N LYS A 277 -32.25 -13.26 -18.33
CA LYS A 277 -31.50 -14.45 -17.86
C LYS A 277 -29.97 -14.41 -18.09
N SER A 278 -29.38 -13.25 -18.33
CA SER A 278 -27.98 -13.10 -18.78
C SER A 278 -27.05 -12.43 -17.76
N PHE A 279 -27.57 -11.76 -16.73
CA PHE A 279 -26.75 -11.02 -15.76
C PHE A 279 -27.22 -11.25 -14.32
N SER A 280 -26.27 -11.38 -13.40
CA SER A 280 -26.46 -11.19 -11.97
C SER A 280 -25.91 -9.83 -11.55
N TYR A 281 -26.63 -9.19 -10.63
CA TYR A 281 -26.27 -7.90 -10.09
C TYR A 281 -25.90 -8.11 -8.63
N TRP A 282 -24.80 -7.50 -8.19
CA TRP A 282 -24.52 -7.40 -6.76
C TRP A 282 -24.34 -5.95 -6.40
N VAL A 283 -25.09 -5.51 -5.39
CA VAL A 283 -24.94 -4.17 -4.84
C VAL A 283 -23.62 -4.17 -4.07
N SER A 284 -22.54 -3.78 -4.73
CA SER A 284 -21.20 -3.71 -4.14
C SER A 284 -21.13 -2.62 -3.08
N ASN A 285 -21.97 -1.59 -3.20
CA ASN A 285 -22.15 -0.58 -2.15
C ASN A 285 -23.57 0.04 -2.19
N PRO A 286 -24.48 -0.35 -1.27
CA PRO A 286 -25.87 0.12 -1.23
C PRO A 286 -26.04 1.54 -0.66
N PHE A 287 -24.97 2.29 -0.43
CA PHE A 287 -25.07 3.64 0.17
C PHE A 287 -24.47 4.76 -0.68
N ILE A 288 -23.67 4.44 -1.71
CA ILE A 288 -23.21 5.38 -2.76
C ILE A 288 -23.84 5.10 -4.13
N ASN A 289 -24.90 4.29 -4.18
CA ASN A 289 -25.58 3.88 -5.42
C ASN A 289 -24.62 3.24 -6.45
N ARG A 290 -23.67 2.40 -5.99
CA ARG A 290 -22.76 1.65 -6.88
C ARG A 290 -23.12 0.17 -6.90
N ILE A 291 -23.17 -0.39 -8.10
CA ILE A 291 -23.57 -1.78 -8.36
C ILE A 291 -22.49 -2.39 -9.24
N SER A 292 -22.05 -3.60 -8.88
CA SER A 292 -21.16 -4.39 -9.72
C SER A 292 -22.00 -5.34 -10.57
N LEU A 293 -21.69 -5.42 -11.86
CA LEU A 293 -22.40 -6.22 -12.85
C LEU A 293 -21.60 -7.49 -13.16
N TYR A 294 -22.29 -8.64 -13.18
CA TYR A 294 -21.72 -9.93 -13.56
C TYR A 294 -22.59 -10.58 -14.64
N GLN A 295 -21.99 -11.17 -15.68
CA GLN A 295 -22.73 -11.93 -16.69
C GLN A 295 -22.70 -13.42 -16.35
N ASP A 296 -23.87 -14.01 -16.14
CA ASP A 296 -23.99 -15.41 -15.73
C ASP A 296 -23.62 -16.40 -16.84
N ASN A 297 -23.67 -15.98 -18.12
CA ASN A 297 -23.35 -16.84 -19.26
C ASN A 297 -22.75 -16.06 -20.45
N PRO A 298 -21.43 -16.08 -20.65
CA PRO A 298 -20.73 -15.32 -21.69
C PRO A 298 -20.91 -15.82 -23.13
N LYS A 299 -21.49 -17.01 -23.33
CA LYS A 299 -21.63 -17.64 -24.66
C LYS A 299 -22.89 -17.22 -25.42
N VAL A 300 -23.77 -16.42 -24.83
CA VAL A 300 -24.99 -15.93 -25.48
C VAL A 300 -24.69 -14.60 -26.18
N SER A 301 -24.92 -14.54 -27.49
CA SER A 301 -24.86 -13.28 -28.26
C SER A 301 -25.94 -12.32 -27.76
N LEU A 302 -25.53 -11.25 -27.10
CA LEU A 302 -26.42 -10.24 -26.53
C LEU A 302 -26.85 -9.26 -27.62
N LYS A 303 -27.92 -9.58 -28.35
CA LYS A 303 -28.47 -8.66 -29.36
C LYS A 303 -29.14 -7.40 -28.78
N SER A 304 -29.47 -7.39 -27.48
CA SER A 304 -29.82 -6.17 -26.73
C SER A 304 -30.03 -6.50 -25.25
N SER A 305 -29.11 -6.10 -24.39
CA SER A 305 -29.32 -6.16 -22.94
C SER A 305 -29.67 -4.78 -22.43
N PHE A 306 -30.85 -4.64 -21.85
CA PHE A 306 -31.20 -3.45 -21.08
C PHE A 306 -30.63 -3.61 -19.67
N ILE A 307 -29.62 -2.79 -19.33
CA ILE A 307 -29.17 -2.64 -17.94
C ILE A 307 -30.09 -1.58 -17.31
N PRO A 308 -30.88 -1.94 -16.28
CA PRO A 308 -31.77 -0.98 -15.65
C PRO A 308 -30.98 0.20 -15.09
N LYS A 309 -31.35 1.44 -15.48
CA LYS A 309 -30.81 2.67 -14.85
C LYS A 309 -31.21 2.78 -13.37
N LEU A 310 -32.26 2.06 -13.00
CA LEU A 310 -32.84 2.01 -11.66
C LEU A 310 -32.95 0.54 -11.24
N ILE A 311 -32.36 0.18 -10.11
CA ILE A 311 -32.49 -1.15 -9.51
C ILE A 311 -33.23 -0.99 -8.17
N ILE A 312 -34.30 -1.74 -7.96
CA ILE A 312 -35.00 -1.74 -6.67
C ILE A 312 -34.43 -2.87 -5.81
N TRP A 313 -33.92 -2.52 -4.63
CA TRP A 313 -33.42 -3.47 -3.64
C TRP A 313 -33.94 -3.09 -2.26
N ASN A 314 -34.52 -4.04 -1.52
CA ASN A 314 -35.17 -3.81 -0.22
C ASN A 314 -36.16 -2.62 -0.22
N GLY A 315 -36.98 -2.51 -1.27
CA GLY A 315 -37.97 -1.43 -1.40
C GLY A 315 -37.39 -0.04 -1.68
N LYS A 316 -36.07 0.07 -1.90
CA LYS A 316 -35.38 1.33 -2.18
C LYS A 316 -34.82 1.32 -3.60
N ALA A 317 -34.96 2.45 -4.29
CA ALA A 317 -34.48 2.60 -5.65
C ALA A 317 -33.02 3.08 -5.69
N TYR A 318 -32.20 2.38 -6.48
CA TYR A 318 -30.77 2.63 -6.66
C TYR A 318 -30.50 3.08 -8.09
N LYS A 319 -29.85 4.24 -8.25
CA LYS A 319 -29.42 4.75 -9.55
C LYS A 319 -28.06 4.17 -9.91
N LEU A 320 -27.92 3.52 -11.05
CA LEU A 320 -26.63 2.97 -11.46
C LEU A 320 -25.64 4.11 -11.77
N THR A 321 -24.58 4.27 -10.97
CA THR A 321 -23.55 5.32 -11.14
C THR A 321 -22.23 4.82 -11.74
N GLY A 322 -22.06 3.50 -11.86
CA GLY A 322 -20.87 2.89 -12.44
C GLY A 322 -21.01 1.37 -12.48
N ALA A 323 -20.21 0.73 -13.33
CA ALA A 323 -20.18 -0.72 -13.51
C ALA A 323 -18.72 -1.20 -13.44
N ILE A 324 -18.43 -2.20 -12.61
CA ILE A 324 -17.11 -2.83 -12.54
C ILE A 324 -17.26 -4.25 -13.08
N ALA A 325 -16.54 -4.57 -14.15
CA ALA A 325 -16.39 -5.95 -14.61
C ALA A 325 -15.34 -6.64 -13.71
N SER A 326 -15.72 -7.75 -13.08
CA SER A 326 -14.79 -8.58 -12.31
C SER A 326 -13.92 -9.40 -13.26
N PHE A 327 -12.60 -9.30 -13.12
CA PHE A 327 -11.61 -9.96 -14.00
C PHE A 327 -11.18 -11.36 -13.53
N ASP A 328 -11.75 -11.87 -12.44
CA ASP A 328 -11.31 -13.14 -11.83
C ASP A 328 -11.96 -14.39 -12.47
N ASP A 329 -12.75 -14.25 -13.55
CA ASP A 329 -13.30 -15.37 -14.33
C ASP A 329 -12.90 -15.27 -15.81
N ILE A 330 -11.99 -16.16 -16.25
CA ILE A 330 -11.36 -16.24 -17.58
C ILE A 330 -12.31 -16.58 -18.75
N ARG A 331 -13.63 -16.54 -18.54
CA ARG A 331 -14.64 -16.97 -19.53
C ARG A 331 -15.46 -15.85 -20.17
N MET A 332 -15.21 -14.56 -19.91
CA MET A 332 -16.01 -13.45 -20.47
C MET A 332 -15.34 -12.63 -21.59
N PRO A 333 -16.09 -12.21 -22.65
CA PRO A 333 -15.63 -11.31 -23.70
C PRO A 333 -15.90 -9.82 -23.43
N LEU A 334 -15.13 -9.01 -24.16
CA LEU A 334 -15.11 -7.57 -24.41
C LEU A 334 -16.38 -6.74 -24.16
N ILE A 335 -16.17 -5.52 -23.66
CA ILE A 335 -17.14 -4.41 -23.65
C ILE A 335 -17.72 -4.24 -25.06
N ILE A 336 -19.03 -4.47 -25.21
CA ILE A 336 -19.78 -4.39 -26.48
C ILE A 336 -19.95 -2.92 -26.92
N ASP A 337 -19.94 -2.65 -28.22
CA ASP A 337 -20.11 -1.36 -28.93
C ASP A 337 -21.22 -0.40 -28.45
N ARG A 338 -22.12 -0.84 -27.56
CA ARG A 338 -23.28 -0.06 -27.12
C ARG A 338 -23.03 0.86 -25.92
N TYR A 339 -21.80 0.90 -25.39
CA TYR A 339 -21.40 1.88 -24.38
C TYR A 339 -20.94 3.24 -24.95
N ARG A 340 -21.06 3.46 -26.26
CA ARG A 340 -20.80 4.76 -26.94
C ARG A 340 -21.57 5.97 -26.35
N TYR A 341 -22.60 5.73 -25.52
CA TYR A 341 -23.48 6.79 -24.98
C TYR A 341 -23.73 6.70 -23.46
N PHE A 342 -22.96 5.89 -22.73
CA PHE A 342 -23.01 5.92 -21.28
C PHE A 342 -22.11 7.07 -20.80
N ASN A 343 -22.70 8.13 -20.24
CA ASN A 343 -21.99 9.11 -19.40
C ASN A 343 -21.51 8.41 -18.11
N ALA A 344 -20.55 7.51 -18.24
CA ALA A 344 -19.73 7.06 -17.15
C ALA A 344 -18.53 8.00 -17.14
N ASP A 345 -18.48 8.89 -16.14
CA ASP A 345 -17.44 9.92 -16.08
C ASP A 345 -16.03 9.36 -15.99
N ASN A 346 -15.84 8.07 -15.65
CA ASN A 346 -14.54 7.40 -15.68
C ASN A 346 -14.67 5.88 -15.89
N ILE A 347 -13.92 5.33 -16.86
CA ILE A 347 -13.64 3.89 -16.96
C ILE A 347 -12.16 3.69 -16.64
N HIS A 348 -11.87 3.04 -15.51
CA HIS A 348 -10.50 2.77 -15.08
C HIS A 348 -10.03 1.38 -15.52
N PHE A 349 -8.94 1.32 -16.28
CA PHE A 349 -8.24 0.07 -16.61
C PHE A 349 -6.99 -0.06 -15.73
N GLN A 350 -6.74 -1.25 -15.18
CA GLN A 350 -5.52 -1.50 -14.39
C GLN A 350 -4.31 -1.75 -15.29
N LYS A 351 -3.17 -1.17 -14.90
CA LYS A 351 -1.87 -1.22 -15.58
C LYS A 351 -1.28 -2.62 -15.41
N ASN A 352 -1.46 -3.51 -16.39
CA ASN A 352 -0.55 -4.64 -16.75
C ASN A 352 -1.11 -5.70 -17.73
N ASN A 353 -2.18 -5.46 -18.48
CA ASN A 353 -2.76 -6.49 -19.35
C ASN A 353 -2.87 -6.07 -20.82
N LYS A 354 -2.68 -7.03 -21.74
CA LYS A 354 -2.90 -6.86 -23.19
C LYS A 354 -4.37 -6.53 -23.47
N VAL A 355 -4.61 -5.45 -24.20
CA VAL A 355 -5.93 -4.99 -24.63
C VAL A 355 -6.18 -5.45 -26.07
N TYR A 356 -7.30 -6.12 -26.34
CA TYR A 356 -7.76 -6.40 -27.69
C TYR A 356 -8.89 -5.42 -28.03
N LEU A 357 -8.67 -4.49 -28.96
CA LEU A 357 -9.69 -3.55 -29.41
C LEU A 357 -10.41 -4.12 -30.65
N GLY A 358 -11.74 -4.24 -30.58
CA GLY A 358 -12.57 -4.68 -31.68
C GLY A 358 -13.09 -3.51 -32.52
N SER A 359 -12.88 -3.60 -33.83
CA SER A 359 -13.43 -2.80 -34.93
C SER A 359 -12.85 -1.40 -35.20
N SER A 360 -12.72 -1.07 -36.49
CA SER A 360 -12.09 0.12 -37.08
C SER A 360 -13.00 1.35 -37.15
N GLU A 361 -14.16 1.35 -36.48
CA GLU A 361 -15.12 2.48 -36.53
C GLU A 361 -14.98 3.47 -35.37
N ILE A 362 -13.93 3.34 -34.55
CA ILE A 362 -13.75 4.05 -33.28
C ILE A 362 -13.63 5.59 -33.43
N PHE A 363 -13.39 6.14 -34.63
CA PHE A 363 -12.87 7.51 -34.78
C PHE A 363 -13.77 8.53 -35.51
N LYS A 364 -15.05 8.24 -35.79
CA LYS A 364 -15.90 9.17 -36.59
C LYS A 364 -16.81 10.13 -35.82
N SER A 365 -16.89 10.11 -34.48
CA SER A 365 -17.86 10.96 -33.76
C SER A 365 -17.32 11.70 -32.53
N ALA A 366 -16.03 12.03 -32.49
CA ALA A 366 -15.43 12.82 -31.41
C ALA A 366 -15.28 14.29 -31.85
N ASN A 367 -16.39 15.01 -32.00
CA ASN A 367 -16.34 16.42 -32.39
C ASN A 367 -16.15 17.40 -31.23
N ASN A 368 -15.94 16.97 -29.97
CA ASN A 368 -15.65 17.89 -28.86
C ASN A 368 -15.16 17.25 -27.54
N ILE A 369 -14.46 16.12 -27.59
CA ILE A 369 -13.90 15.53 -26.35
C ILE A 369 -12.45 15.14 -26.60
N SER A 370 -11.55 15.81 -25.90
CA SER A 370 -10.15 15.41 -25.72
C SER A 370 -10.10 14.17 -24.83
N THR A 371 -10.47 13.00 -25.39
CA THR A 371 -10.30 11.71 -24.69
C THR A 371 -8.85 11.28 -24.79
N LEU A 372 -8.09 11.45 -23.72
CA LEU A 372 -6.74 10.90 -23.58
C LEU A 372 -6.84 9.39 -23.29
N ILE A 373 -6.43 8.54 -24.23
CA ILE A 373 -6.36 7.09 -24.04
C ILE A 373 -4.90 6.70 -23.84
N TYR A 374 -4.53 6.27 -22.62
CA TYR A 374 -3.21 5.71 -22.34
C TYR A 374 -3.16 4.23 -22.71
N LEU A 375 -2.42 3.89 -23.76
CA LEU A 375 -2.15 2.50 -24.14
C LEU A 375 -0.77 2.05 -23.61
N PRO A 376 -0.63 0.80 -23.12
CA PRO A 376 0.67 0.22 -22.82
C PRO A 376 1.55 0.08 -24.08
N LYS A 377 2.88 0.09 -23.89
CA LYS A 377 3.90 0.08 -24.95
C LYS A 377 3.84 -1.14 -25.90
N ASP A 378 3.17 -2.22 -25.48
CA ASP A 378 3.17 -3.53 -26.17
C ASP A 378 1.82 -3.91 -26.80
N SER A 379 1.03 -2.92 -27.20
CA SER A 379 -0.28 -3.11 -27.83
C SER A 379 -0.15 -3.63 -29.27
N VAL A 380 -0.82 -4.73 -29.65
CA VAL A 380 -0.80 -5.28 -31.02
C VAL A 380 -2.20 -5.27 -31.63
N SER A 381 -2.35 -4.66 -32.81
CA SER A 381 -3.60 -4.62 -33.58
C SER A 381 -3.75 -5.88 -34.46
N PRO A 382 -4.90 -6.59 -34.43
CA PRO A 382 -5.11 -7.77 -35.25
C PRO A 382 -5.65 -7.49 -36.68
N TYR A 383 -5.81 -6.23 -37.11
CA TYR A 383 -6.35 -5.91 -38.44
C TYR A 383 -5.43 -5.03 -39.28
N LYS A 384 -5.25 -5.41 -40.57
CA LYS A 384 -4.61 -4.62 -41.62
C LYS A 384 -5.51 -3.43 -42.01
N SER A 385 -5.53 -2.40 -41.19
CA SER A 385 -5.88 -1.05 -41.64
C SER A 385 -4.92 -0.10 -40.94
N SER A 386 -4.14 0.60 -41.75
CA SER A 386 -2.92 1.33 -41.44
C SER A 386 -3.06 2.31 -40.27
N LEU A 387 -2.60 1.88 -39.10
CA LEU A 387 -2.18 2.74 -37.99
C LEU A 387 -0.68 2.50 -37.80
N TRP A 388 0.15 3.38 -38.38
CA TRP A 388 1.60 3.29 -38.22
C TRP A 388 1.99 3.94 -36.90
N LEU A 389 2.36 3.12 -35.91
CA LEU A 389 2.97 3.57 -34.66
C LEU A 389 4.48 3.34 -34.75
N ARG A 390 5.28 4.41 -34.64
CA ARG A 390 6.71 4.31 -34.35
C ARG A 390 6.97 4.81 -32.93
N PRO A 391 7.85 4.17 -32.15
CA PRO A 391 8.14 4.58 -30.79
C PRO A 391 9.27 5.63 -30.79
N ASN A 392 9.07 6.79 -30.14
CA ASN A 392 9.79 7.13 -28.91
C ASN A 392 9.52 8.57 -28.42
N GLU A 393 9.65 8.68 -27.09
CA GLU A 393 10.18 9.78 -26.28
C GLU A 393 9.50 11.15 -26.25
N SER A 394 9.19 11.54 -25.00
CA SER A 394 8.83 12.88 -24.52
C SER A 394 7.52 13.50 -25.04
N GLN A 395 6.80 14.11 -24.10
CA GLN A 395 5.53 14.83 -24.22
C GLN A 395 5.26 15.49 -25.58
N ILE A 396 3.99 15.46 -26.05
CA ILE A 396 3.33 16.56 -26.81
C ILE A 396 1.81 16.28 -26.91
N GLU A 397 1.00 17.34 -26.76
CA GLU A 397 -0.43 17.42 -27.09
C GLU A 397 -0.68 17.34 -28.61
N TYR A 398 -1.79 16.72 -29.05
CA TYR A 398 -2.20 16.76 -30.46
C TYR A 398 -3.57 17.44 -30.63
N ASN A 399 -3.57 18.53 -31.40
CA ASN A 399 -4.76 19.11 -32.02
C ASN A 399 -5.17 18.27 -33.24
N ILE A 400 -6.45 17.96 -33.36
CA ILE A 400 -7.01 17.27 -34.53
C ILE A 400 -7.66 18.33 -35.44
N SER A 401 -7.22 18.41 -36.70
CA SER A 401 -7.94 19.08 -37.78
C SER A 401 -8.70 18.03 -38.61
N LEU A 402 -9.96 18.31 -38.93
CA LEU A 402 -10.86 17.44 -39.70
C LEU A 402 -11.01 17.99 -41.12
N TYR A 403 -10.96 17.12 -42.13
CA TYR A 403 -11.51 17.33 -43.47
C TYR A 403 -12.75 16.46 -43.66
#